data_AF-A0A1I2QLM2-F1
#
_entry.id   AF-A0A1I2QLM2-F1
#
_cell.length_a   1.000
_cell.length_b   1.000
_cell.length_c   1.000
_cell.angle_alpha   90.00
_cell.angle_beta   90.00
_cell.angle_gamma   90.00
#
_symmetry.space_group_name_H-M   'P 1'
#
loop_
_entity.id
_entity.type
_entity.pdbx_description
1 polymer ?
#
loop_
_entity_poly.entity_id
_entity_poly.type
_entity_poly.pdbx_seq_one_letter_code
_entity_poly.pdbx_strand_id
1 'polypeptide(L)'
;MLQNLITLGIITLYALLVAYLLNAFINLQLRKFMKSNEVNLSLALVKLTFLVAGGLLLSEIPAVINTLSDTLRNQYAYVELYKLTFQNVSFFIGIILLVLIFIYFVSTALFRLVSPKNSFKIEVANNVVERVIIFIGIVLIITFSIKGYIPILLDYFIPYQTIPTIR
;
A
#
# COMPACT_ATOMS: atom_id res chain seq x y z
N MET A 1 14.83 -22.48 8.80
CA MET A 1 14.99 -21.48 9.88
C MET A 1 15.63 -20.18 9.38
N LEU A 2 16.83 -20.20 8.79
CA LEU A 2 17.50 -19.00 8.26
C LEU A 2 16.68 -18.24 7.18
N GLN A 3 16.05 -18.98 6.26
CA GLN A 3 15.23 -18.39 5.21
C GLN A 3 14.00 -17.63 5.77
N ASN A 4 13.34 -18.18 6.79
CA ASN A 4 12.20 -17.53 7.42
C ASN A 4 12.61 -16.21 8.10
N LEU A 5 13.81 -16.17 8.70
CA LEU A 5 14.37 -14.94 9.29
C LEU A 5 14.69 -13.89 8.21
N ILE A 6 15.25 -14.31 7.07
CA ILE A 6 15.52 -13.42 5.94
C ILE A 6 14.21 -12.86 5.36
N THR A 7 13.22 -13.71 5.11
CA THR A 7 11.90 -13.29 4.61
C THR A 7 11.22 -12.32 5.57
N LEU A 8 11.25 -12.59 6.87
CA LEU A 8 10.73 -11.70 7.90
C LEU A 8 11.45 -10.33 7.90
N GLY A 9 12.78 -10.33 7.79
CA GLY A 9 13.57 -9.10 7.71
C GLY A 9 13.23 -8.26 6.49
N ILE A 10 13.06 -8.91 5.33
CA ILE A 10 12.65 -8.26 4.08
C ILE A 10 11.26 -7.64 4.22
N ILE A 11 10.27 -8.40 4.70
CA ILE A 11 8.90 -7.91 4.93
C ILE A 11 8.90 -6.70 5.88
N THR A 12 9.64 -6.79 6.98
CA THR A 12 9.72 -5.71 7.98
C THR A 12 10.33 -4.44 7.40
N LEU A 13 11.44 -4.55 6.67
CA LEU A 13 12.10 -3.42 6.01
C LEU A 13 11.14 -2.73 5.03
N TYR A 14 10.41 -3.49 4.25
CA TYR A 14 9.47 -2.93 3.28
C TYR A 14 8.21 -2.36 3.91
N ALA A 15 7.71 -2.94 5.00
CA ALA A 15 6.62 -2.34 5.77
C ALA A 15 7.02 -0.97 6.32
N LEU A 16 8.24 -0.84 6.86
CA LEU A 16 8.78 0.44 7.32
C LEU A 16 8.95 1.46 6.18
N LEU A 17 9.46 1.01 5.03
CA LEU A 17 9.61 1.87 3.85
C LEU A 17 8.27 2.40 3.36
N VAL A 18 7.26 1.54 3.26
CA VAL A 18 5.91 1.91 2.83
C VAL A 18 5.27 2.87 3.83
N ALA A 19 5.38 2.59 5.13
CA ALA A 19 4.88 3.50 6.17
C ALA A 19 5.54 4.88 6.08
N TYR A 20 6.85 4.94 5.88
CA TYR A 20 7.59 6.19 5.71
C TYR A 20 7.11 6.96 4.47
N LEU A 21 7.02 6.29 3.31
CA LEU A 21 6.60 6.91 2.05
C LEU A 21 5.15 7.39 2.10
N LEU A 22 4.24 6.62 2.71
CA LEU A 22 2.85 7.03 2.88
C LEU A 22 2.72 8.23 3.79
N ASN A 23 3.44 8.26 4.92
CA ASN A 23 3.45 9.42 5.80
C ASN A 23 4.00 10.65 5.05
N ALA A 24 5.10 10.52 4.31
CA ALA A 24 5.65 11.59 3.49
C ALA A 24 4.64 12.09 2.44
N PHE A 25 3.98 11.18 1.72
CA PHE A 25 2.97 11.49 0.72
C PHE A 25 1.78 12.25 1.31
N ILE A 26 1.18 11.76 2.40
CA ILE A 26 0.04 12.42 3.04
C ILE A 26 0.43 13.80 3.57
N ASN A 27 1.62 13.93 4.17
CA ASN A 27 2.13 15.24 4.59
C ASN A 27 2.32 16.17 3.39
N LEU A 28 2.90 15.73 2.28
CA LEU A 28 3.05 16.55 1.08
C LEU A 28 1.69 17.05 0.54
N GLN A 29 0.66 16.21 0.58
CA GLN A 29 -0.66 16.57 0.09
C GLN A 29 -1.40 17.59 0.97
N LEU A 30 -1.14 17.56 2.28
CA LEU A 30 -1.91 18.32 3.29
C LEU A 30 -1.13 19.48 3.93
N ARG A 31 0.19 19.50 3.88
CA ARG A 31 1.06 20.49 4.58
C ARG A 31 0.75 21.94 4.18
N LYS A 32 0.37 22.19 2.92
CA LYS A 32 0.02 23.54 2.45
C LYS A 32 -1.29 24.07 3.04
N PHE A 33 -2.12 23.20 3.61
CA PHE A 33 -3.45 23.54 4.12
C PHE A 33 -3.50 23.60 5.64
N MET A 34 -2.50 23.05 6.34
CA MET A 34 -2.49 22.98 7.80
C MET A 34 -1.70 24.14 8.43
N LYS A 35 -2.25 24.74 9.48
CA LYS A 35 -1.55 25.73 10.32
C LYS A 35 -0.48 25.00 11.16
N SER A 36 0.69 25.61 11.33
CA SER A 36 1.90 24.88 11.75
C SER A 36 1.93 24.39 13.20
N ASN A 37 0.89 24.62 14.01
CA ASN A 37 0.92 24.36 15.46
C ASN A 37 -0.34 23.70 16.05
N GLU A 38 -1.29 23.21 15.23
CA GLU A 38 -2.49 22.54 15.77
C GLU A 38 -2.35 21.01 15.69
N VAL A 39 -2.57 20.33 16.83
CA VAL A 39 -2.72 18.87 16.87
C VAL A 39 -4.03 18.52 16.18
N ASN A 40 -3.93 18.11 14.92
CA ASN A 40 -5.08 17.84 14.08
C ASN A 40 -5.43 16.35 14.11
N LEU A 41 -6.50 16.00 14.85
CA LEU A 41 -7.01 14.63 14.95
C LEU A 41 -7.37 14.07 13.56
N SER A 42 -7.97 14.89 12.70
CA SER A 42 -8.34 14.47 11.34
C SER A 42 -7.14 14.06 10.50
N LEU A 43 -6.01 14.78 10.60
CA LEU A 43 -4.76 14.37 9.94
C LEU A 43 -4.27 13.01 10.45
N ALA A 44 -4.28 12.82 11.78
CA ALA A 44 -3.83 11.57 12.38
C ALA A 44 -4.69 10.39 11.91
N LEU A 45 -6.02 10.57 11.85
CA LEU A 45 -6.94 9.57 11.33
C LEU A 45 -6.63 9.21 9.87
N VAL A 46 -6.41 10.21 9.00
CA VAL A 46 -6.07 9.97 7.59
C VAL A 46 -4.76 9.18 7.46
N LYS A 47 -3.72 9.56 8.21
CA LYS A 47 -2.44 8.83 8.20
C LYS A 47 -2.61 7.39 8.65
N LEU A 48 -3.36 7.17 9.73
CA LEU A 48 -3.64 5.84 10.24
C LEU A 48 -4.41 5.00 9.22
N THR A 49 -5.40 5.58 8.56
CA THR A 49 -6.15 4.87 7.50
C THR A 49 -5.24 4.45 6.35
N PHE A 50 -4.33 5.32 5.88
CA PHE A 50 -3.38 4.94 4.84
C PHE A 50 -2.36 3.90 5.31
N LEU A 51 -1.94 3.96 6.57
CA LEU A 51 -1.09 2.92 7.17
C LEU A 51 -1.81 1.56 7.20
N VAL A 52 -3.07 1.54 7.63
CA VAL A 52 -3.90 0.32 7.65
C VAL A 52 -4.13 -0.19 6.24
N ALA A 53 -4.48 0.69 5.29
CA ALA A 53 -4.68 0.31 3.89
C ALA A 53 -3.39 -0.25 3.27
N GLY A 54 -2.24 0.39 3.52
CA GLY A 54 -0.94 -0.11 3.11
C GLY A 54 -0.65 -1.49 3.73
N GLY A 55 -0.86 -1.64 5.03
CA GLY A 55 -0.69 -2.93 5.72
C GLY A 55 -1.57 -4.04 5.15
N LEU A 56 -2.83 -3.75 4.81
CA LEU A 56 -3.75 -4.69 4.18
C LEU A 56 -3.25 -5.16 2.80
N LEU A 57 -2.74 -4.25 1.98
CA LEU A 57 -2.19 -4.61 0.66
C LEU A 57 -0.86 -5.35 0.79
N LEU A 58 0.00 -4.95 1.73
CA LEU A 58 1.27 -5.62 2.02
C LEU A 58 1.09 -7.04 2.57
N SER A 59 -0.06 -7.35 3.17
CA SER A 59 -0.34 -8.69 3.71
C SER A 59 -0.36 -9.78 2.64
N GLU A 60 -0.45 -9.41 1.35
CA GLU A 60 -0.39 -10.35 0.22
C GLU A 60 1.06 -10.67 -0.19
N ILE A 61 2.04 -9.85 0.19
CA ILE A 61 3.45 -10.03 -0.18
C ILE A 61 4.03 -11.37 0.30
N PRO A 62 3.81 -11.84 1.54
CA PRO A 62 4.41 -13.09 2.00
C PRO A 62 4.03 -14.29 1.13
N ALA A 63 2.76 -14.40 0.73
CA ALA A 63 2.28 -15.46 -0.15
C ALA A 63 3.00 -15.43 -1.50
N VAL A 64 3.11 -14.24 -2.08
CA VAL A 64 3.78 -14.02 -3.38
C VAL A 64 5.28 -14.30 -3.30
N ILE A 65 5.95 -13.88 -2.22
CA ILE A 65 7.38 -14.18 -1.99
C ILE A 65 7.62 -15.68 -1.92
N ASN A 66 6.74 -16.43 -1.23
CA ASN A 66 6.88 -17.87 -1.11
C ASN A 66 6.72 -18.55 -2.47
N THR A 67 5.65 -18.24 -3.21
CA THR A 67 5.42 -18.76 -4.57
C THR A 67 6.57 -18.44 -5.53
N LEU A 68 7.06 -17.20 -5.50
CA LEU A 68 8.18 -16.77 -6.32
C LEU A 68 9.47 -17.53 -5.95
N SER A 69 9.75 -17.66 -4.65
CA SER A 69 10.95 -18.35 -4.16
C SER A 69 10.94 -19.82 -4.53
N ASP A 70 9.78 -20.47 -4.43
CA ASP A 70 9.62 -21.89 -4.79
C ASP A 70 9.79 -22.10 -6.29
N THR A 71 9.27 -21.19 -7.11
CA THR A 71 9.43 -21.28 -8.58
C THR A 71 10.87 -21.06 -9.01
N LEU A 72 11.53 -20.03 -8.48
CA LEU A 72 12.90 -19.68 -8.85
C LEU A 72 13.92 -20.73 -8.35
N ARG A 73 13.65 -21.39 -7.22
CA ARG A 73 14.53 -22.42 -6.65
C ARG A 73 14.78 -23.60 -7.57
N ASN A 74 13.81 -23.92 -8.41
CA ASN A 74 13.90 -25.02 -9.36
C ASN A 74 14.70 -24.64 -10.63
N GLN A 75 15.05 -23.36 -10.79
CA GLN A 75 15.60 -22.82 -12.04
C GLN A 75 16.97 -22.14 -11.89
N TYR A 76 17.29 -21.57 -10.73
CA TYR A 76 18.49 -20.73 -10.54
C TYR A 76 19.31 -21.12 -9.32
N ALA A 77 20.64 -20.97 -9.44
CA ALA A 77 21.57 -21.13 -8.33
C ALA A 77 21.42 -20.00 -7.30
N TYR A 78 21.87 -20.25 -6.07
CA TYR A 78 21.60 -19.41 -4.88
C TYR A 78 21.81 -17.89 -5.09
N VAL A 79 22.90 -17.44 -5.72
CA VAL A 79 23.20 -15.99 -5.85
C VAL A 79 22.24 -15.27 -6.80
N GLU A 80 21.93 -15.89 -7.94
CA GLU A 80 20.98 -15.31 -8.91
C GLU A 80 19.56 -15.32 -8.37
N LEU A 81 19.19 -16.37 -7.63
CA LEU A 81 17.90 -16.48 -6.95
C LEU A 81 17.62 -15.30 -6.03
N TYR A 82 18.55 -14.94 -5.14
CA TYR A 82 18.34 -13.83 -4.21
C TYR A 82 18.23 -12.48 -4.93
N LYS A 83 19.01 -12.27 -5.99
CA LYS A 83 18.97 -11.05 -6.80
C LYS A 83 17.61 -10.90 -7.49
N LEU A 84 17.11 -11.96 -8.13
CA LEU A 84 15.81 -11.99 -8.81
C LEU A 84 14.64 -11.82 -7.82
N THR A 85 14.69 -12.50 -6.67
CA THR A 85 13.68 -12.33 -5.61
C THR A 85 13.64 -10.89 -5.12
N PHE A 86 14.78 -10.27 -4.82
CA PHE A 86 14.83 -8.87 -4.37
C PHE A 86 14.28 -7.90 -5.42
N GLN A 87 14.63 -8.10 -6.70
CA GLN A 87 14.13 -7.29 -7.81
C GLN A 87 12.60 -7.36 -7.92
N ASN A 88 12.04 -8.57 -7.93
CA ASN A 88 10.60 -8.78 -8.09
C ASN A 88 9.82 -8.25 -6.88
N VAL A 89 10.31 -8.47 -5.66
CA VAL A 89 9.66 -7.91 -4.46
C VAL A 89 9.68 -6.39 -4.44
N SER A 90 10.79 -5.78 -4.87
CA SER A 90 10.87 -4.33 -5.02
C SER A 90 9.86 -3.79 -6.04
N PHE A 91 9.67 -4.50 -7.15
CA PHE A 91 8.67 -4.16 -8.16
C PHE A 91 7.23 -4.25 -7.62
N PHE A 92 6.92 -5.29 -6.85
CA PHE A 92 5.61 -5.46 -6.21
C PHE A 92 5.27 -4.33 -5.25
N ILE A 93 6.26 -3.85 -4.50
CA ILE A 93 6.07 -2.70 -3.61
C ILE A 93 5.81 -1.43 -4.41
N GLY A 94 6.49 -1.26 -5.55
CA GLY A 94 6.18 -0.20 -6.50
C GLY A 94 4.71 -0.22 -6.95
N ILE A 95 4.19 -1.41 -7.28
CA ILE A 95 2.77 -1.60 -7.64
C ILE A 95 1.86 -1.23 -6.46
N ILE A 96 2.14 -1.72 -5.25
CA ILE A 96 1.32 -1.43 -4.07
C ILE A 96 1.29 0.07 -3.77
N LEU A 97 2.43 0.75 -3.89
CA LEU A 97 2.49 2.21 -3.72
C LEU A 97 1.68 2.94 -4.79
N LEU A 98 1.75 2.51 -6.06
CA LEU A 98 0.92 3.05 -7.14
C LEU A 98 -0.57 2.84 -6.88
N VAL A 99 -0.97 1.66 -6.41
CA VAL A 99 -2.35 1.36 -6.02
C VAL A 99 -2.81 2.27 -4.89
N LEU A 100 -1.98 2.51 -3.86
CA LEU A 100 -2.33 3.41 -2.77
C LEU A 100 -2.48 4.87 -3.23
N ILE A 101 -1.62 5.32 -4.14
CA ILE A 101 -1.75 6.64 -4.77
C ILE A 101 -3.05 6.73 -5.57
N PHE A 102 -3.37 5.68 -6.35
CA PHE A 102 -4.62 5.61 -7.09
C PHE A 102 -5.85 5.66 -6.16
N ILE A 103 -5.84 4.87 -5.07
CA ILE A 103 -6.87 4.89 -4.03
C ILE A 103 -7.04 6.32 -3.49
N TYR A 104 -5.96 7.01 -3.14
CA TYR A 104 -6.04 8.40 -2.66
C TYR A 104 -6.78 9.33 -3.63
N PHE A 105 -6.45 9.28 -4.92
CA PHE A 105 -7.08 10.14 -5.91
C PHE A 105 -8.55 9.78 -6.14
N VAL A 106 -8.87 8.49 -6.26
CA VAL A 106 -10.25 8.02 -6.44
C VAL A 106 -11.10 8.36 -5.21
N SER A 107 -10.60 8.10 -3.99
CA SER A 107 -11.31 8.47 -2.76
C SER A 107 -11.53 9.97 -2.66
N THR A 108 -10.56 10.79 -3.06
CA THR A 108 -10.70 12.25 -3.09
C THR A 108 -11.76 12.68 -4.11
N ALA A 109 -11.83 12.04 -5.28
CA ALA A 109 -12.82 12.33 -6.31
C ALA A 109 -14.23 11.93 -5.85
N LEU A 110 -14.41 10.73 -5.29
CA LEU A 110 -15.69 10.26 -4.76
C LEU A 110 -16.16 11.10 -3.58
N PHE A 111 -15.24 11.53 -2.71
CA PHE A 111 -15.58 12.38 -1.59
C PHE A 111 -16.16 13.74 -2.03
N ARG A 112 -15.74 14.29 -3.18
CA ARG A 112 -16.32 15.52 -3.73
C ARG A 112 -17.80 15.38 -4.09
N LEU A 113 -18.25 14.18 -4.44
CA LEU A 113 -19.66 13.90 -4.74
C LEU A 113 -20.53 14.02 -3.49
N VAL A 114 -19.99 13.65 -2.32
CA VAL A 114 -20.70 13.67 -1.03
C VAL A 114 -20.53 15.01 -0.31
N SER A 115 -19.41 15.69 -0.53
CA SER A 115 -19.06 16.97 0.12
C SER A 115 -18.80 18.07 -0.92
N PRO A 116 -19.84 18.58 -1.60
CA PRO A 116 -19.68 19.51 -2.73
C PRO A 116 -19.13 20.88 -2.32
N LYS A 117 -19.24 21.26 -1.04
CA LYS A 117 -18.91 22.62 -0.57
C LYS A 117 -17.42 22.85 -0.32
N ASN A 118 -16.64 21.81 -0.04
CA ASN A 118 -15.23 21.93 0.35
C ASN A 118 -14.39 20.78 -0.19
N SER A 119 -13.14 21.08 -0.56
CA SER A 119 -12.17 20.03 -0.86
C SER A 119 -11.83 19.22 0.40
N PHE A 120 -11.62 17.91 0.26
CA PHE A 120 -11.18 17.03 1.35
C PHE A 120 -10.01 17.62 2.15
N LYS A 121 -9.05 18.25 1.46
CA LYS A 121 -7.86 18.86 2.08
C LYS A 121 -8.23 19.98 3.06
N ILE A 122 -9.27 20.75 2.74
CA ILE A 122 -9.81 21.82 3.61
C ILE A 122 -10.55 21.22 4.81
N GLU A 123 -11.32 20.16 4.60
CA GLU A 123 -12.04 19.48 5.69
C GLU A 123 -11.08 18.86 6.71
N VAL A 124 -9.98 18.27 6.24
CA VAL A 124 -8.90 17.79 7.12
C VAL A 124 -8.25 18.96 7.84
N ALA A 125 -7.93 20.06 7.14
CA ALA A 125 -7.30 21.23 7.75
C ALA A 125 -8.16 21.89 8.84
N ASN A 126 -9.48 21.93 8.64
CA ASN A 126 -10.45 22.46 9.59
C ASN A 126 -10.84 21.46 10.70
N ASN A 127 -10.20 20.28 10.73
CA ASN A 127 -10.43 19.21 11.69
C ASN A 127 -11.90 18.74 11.77
N VAL A 128 -12.59 18.68 10.62
CA VAL A 128 -13.99 18.22 10.54
C VAL A 128 -14.04 16.70 10.50
N VAL A 129 -14.02 16.09 11.69
CA VAL A 129 -13.89 14.64 11.88
C VAL A 129 -14.98 13.83 11.18
N GLU A 130 -16.24 14.28 11.23
CA GLU A 130 -17.39 13.57 10.62
C GLU A 130 -17.18 13.32 9.11
N ARG A 131 -16.71 14.33 8.40
CA ARG A 131 -16.44 14.24 6.96
C ARG A 131 -15.20 13.39 6.68
N VAL A 132 -14.20 13.47 7.55
CA VAL A 132 -12.99 12.64 7.46
C VAL A 132 -13.35 11.16 7.63
N ILE A 133 -14.28 10.82 8.51
CA ILE A 133 -14.78 9.44 8.67
C ILE A 133 -15.41 8.92 7.37
N ILE A 134 -16.20 9.73 6.66
CA ILE A 134 -16.77 9.35 5.36
C ILE A 134 -15.64 9.04 4.36
N PHE A 135 -14.63 9.91 4.27
CA PHE A 135 -13.47 9.68 3.42
C PHE A 135 -12.74 8.37 3.78
N ILE A 136 -12.55 8.10 5.07
CA ILE A 136 -11.94 6.86 5.56
C ILE A 136 -12.75 5.64 5.12
N GLY A 137 -14.07 5.69 5.23
CA GLY A 137 -14.95 4.63 4.74
C GLY A 137 -14.73 4.36 3.25
N ILE A 138 -14.67 5.41 2.42
CA ILE A 138 -14.41 5.28 0.98
C ILE A 138 -13.04 4.64 0.72
N VAL A 139 -11.98 5.10 1.39
CA VAL A 139 -10.62 4.55 1.24
C VAL A 139 -10.61 3.06 1.59
N LEU A 140 -11.21 2.68 2.71
CA LEU A 140 -11.23 1.29 3.16
C LEU A 140 -12.02 0.40 2.21
N ILE A 141 -13.21 0.83 1.76
CA ILE A 141 -14.01 0.06 0.78
C ILE A 141 -13.20 -0.23 -0.47
N ILE A 142 -12.57 0.78 -1.07
CA ILE A 142 -11.76 0.61 -2.28
C ILE A 142 -10.56 -0.30 -2.00
N THR A 143 -9.90 -0.12 -0.86
CA THR A 143 -8.76 -0.97 -0.46
C THR A 143 -9.19 -2.44 -0.36
N PHE A 144 -10.30 -2.74 0.29
CA PHE A 144 -10.83 -4.11 0.39
C PHE A 144 -11.21 -4.67 -0.98
N SER A 145 -11.84 -3.86 -1.84
CA SER A 145 -12.16 -4.28 -3.21
C SER A 145 -10.92 -4.61 -4.02
N ILE A 146 -9.84 -3.84 -3.91
CA ILE A 146 -8.62 -4.06 -4.69
C ILE A 146 -7.72 -5.15 -4.08
N LYS A 147 -7.72 -5.34 -2.76
CA LYS A 147 -6.89 -6.34 -2.06
C LYS A 147 -6.99 -7.72 -2.71
N GLY A 148 -8.19 -8.17 -3.05
CA GLY A 148 -8.42 -9.48 -3.69
C GLY A 148 -7.81 -9.62 -5.09
N TYR A 149 -7.53 -8.51 -5.77
CA TYR A 149 -6.92 -8.49 -7.11
C TYR A 149 -5.40 -8.31 -7.07
N ILE A 150 -4.81 -8.04 -5.90
CA ILE A 150 -3.36 -7.88 -5.78
C ILE A 150 -2.61 -9.13 -6.24
N PRO A 151 -2.94 -10.36 -5.80
CA PRO A 151 -2.24 -11.56 -6.29
C PRO A 151 -2.27 -11.70 -7.82
N ILE A 152 -3.43 -11.46 -8.44
CA ILE A 152 -3.62 -11.52 -9.90
C ILE A 152 -2.74 -10.49 -10.61
N LEU A 153 -2.70 -9.25 -10.10
CA LEU A 153 -1.83 -8.20 -10.63
C LEU A 153 -0.37 -8.61 -10.54
N LEU A 154 0.04 -9.18 -9.41
CA LEU A 154 1.43 -9.59 -9.19
C LEU A 154 1.81 -10.76 -10.10
N ASP A 155 0.93 -11.76 -10.26
CA ASP A 155 1.14 -12.89 -11.15
C ASP A 155 1.30 -12.47 -12.62
N TYR A 156 0.57 -11.45 -13.07
CA TYR A 156 0.73 -10.92 -14.43
C TYR A 156 2.14 -10.39 -14.72
N PHE A 157 2.81 -9.85 -13.70
CA PHE A 157 4.16 -9.29 -13.83
C PHE A 157 5.27 -10.28 -13.46
N ILE A 158 4.93 -11.50 -13.01
CA ILE A 158 5.91 -12.54 -12.75
C ILE A 158 6.11 -13.38 -14.02
N PRO A 159 7.34 -13.49 -14.55
CA PRO A 159 7.63 -14.42 -15.62
C PRO A 159 7.68 -15.86 -15.08
N TYR A 160 6.52 -16.49 -14.89
CA TYR A 160 6.45 -17.93 -14.65
C TYR A 160 6.74 -18.66 -15.97
N GLN A 161 7.86 -19.40 -16.07
CA GLN A 161 8.06 -20.29 -17.23
C GLN A 161 7.08 -21.47 -17.24
N THR A 162 6.55 -21.83 -16.07
CA THR A 162 5.49 -22.83 -15.89
C THR A 162 4.59 -22.35 -14.77
N ILE A 163 3.33 -22.13 -15.10
CA ILE A 163 2.30 -21.52 -14.26
C ILE A 163 2.05 -22.39 -13.00
N PRO A 164 2.18 -21.89 -11.76
CA PRO A 164 1.27 -22.29 -10.72
C PRO A 164 0.08 -21.34 -10.83
N THR A 165 -0.96 -21.80 -11.54
CA THR A 165 -2.28 -21.18 -11.49
C THR A 165 -2.69 -21.28 -10.03
N ILE A 166 -2.57 -20.18 -9.31
CA ILE A 166 -3.11 -20.09 -7.96
C ILE A 166 -4.62 -20.36 -8.10
N ARG A 167 -5.08 -21.46 -7.48
CA ARG A 167 -6.48 -21.68 -7.15
C ARG A 167 -6.75 -21.10 -5.77
#